data_AF-A0A132AKC3-F1
#
_entry.id   AF-A0A132AKC3-F1
#
_cell.length_a   1.000
_cell.length_b   1.000
_cell.length_c   1.000
_cell.angle_alpha   90.00
_cell.angle_beta   90.00
_cell.angle_gamma   90.00
#
_symmetry.space_group_name_H-M   'P 1'
#
loop_
_entity.id
_entity.type
_entity.pdbx_description
1 polymer ?
#
loop_
_entity_poly.entity_id
_entity_poly.type
_entity_poly.pdbx_seq_one_letter_code
_entity_poly.pdbx_strand_id
1 'polypeptide(L)'
;MEMKDWRPFRIESVGEIFQKYFDAMQKYIYRIRFTSAEYQRKEMRLDFKRFRLSLWACIRTILQCLLSLAIRFNRNEEVNSSFEFLKEKLDLDIRKFNLIIFLCILFMESYWLFSFHHVINYRLRIVNVFDDCIKNSDRILFLKNRQHLIDGFVLVSFIIGTIAKITKIILLLLYCSVAAIIIYLTSILHNPIAIIVIVFFMFVSIQHFDGFSNIVYVIMIFFSFTLKFYHIRFKELIIRLRSIVSAIRMRNTFYYIESFAIRHLNEDYVKICDQIHRINVHTSQDFMFMELMFKYVMIFSTYQLQKYSISHFMVIVFVVLTLQFFLINHALYFMAAKLPISNQLYYQLSVNIDARIQFKTMRKFQKRNGPAICTKLKANTFMQLVNENRVGLSCDGMYLLTKMKLIEIFSLNVVLNILIYKHFIR
;
A
#
# COMPACT_ATOMS: atom_id res chain seq x y z
N MET A 1 -19.54 4.32 -5.09
CA MET A 1 -18.36 5.17 -5.18
C MET A 1 -17.63 4.83 -6.46
N GLU A 2 -17.96 5.53 -7.53
CA GLU A 2 -17.31 5.41 -8.84
C GLU A 2 -16.01 6.22 -8.80
N MET A 3 -15.04 5.98 -9.69
CA MET A 3 -13.87 6.88 -9.83
C MET A 3 -14.26 8.35 -10.08
N LYS A 4 -15.53 8.62 -10.42
CA LYS A 4 -16.11 9.97 -10.51
C LYS A 4 -16.17 10.71 -9.17
N ASP A 5 -16.15 10.01 -8.03
CA ASP A 5 -16.16 10.64 -6.70
C ASP A 5 -14.76 11.12 -6.26
N TRP A 6 -13.73 10.71 -7.01
CA TRP A 6 -12.35 11.17 -6.88
C TRP A 6 -12.02 12.28 -7.85
N ARG A 7 -13.03 13.05 -8.32
CA ARG A 7 -12.78 14.20 -9.18
C ARG A 7 -11.80 15.15 -8.47
N PRO A 8 -10.62 15.39 -9.05
CA PRO A 8 -9.56 16.16 -8.40
C PRO A 8 -9.88 17.64 -8.17
N PHE A 9 -10.99 18.13 -8.73
CA PHE A 9 -11.28 19.58 -8.82
C PHE A 9 -11.95 20.21 -7.60
N ARG A 10 -12.19 19.45 -6.52
CA ARG A 10 -12.74 19.97 -5.25
C ARG A 10 -12.12 19.25 -4.07
N ILE A 11 -10.83 19.45 -3.84
CA ILE A 11 -10.18 19.01 -2.61
C ILE A 11 -9.64 20.25 -1.93
N GLU A 12 -10.26 20.62 -0.82
CA GLU A 12 -9.97 21.89 -0.15
C GLU A 12 -8.96 21.70 0.98
N SER A 13 -8.81 20.47 1.51
CA SER A 13 -8.03 20.21 2.72
C SER A 13 -7.34 18.85 2.72
N VAL A 14 -6.26 18.73 3.51
CA VAL A 14 -5.56 17.45 3.75
C VAL A 14 -6.46 16.52 4.57
N GLY A 15 -7.26 17.06 5.50
CA GLY A 15 -8.22 16.28 6.26
C GLY A 15 -9.26 15.59 5.37
N GLU A 16 -9.75 16.27 4.34
CA GLU A 16 -10.68 15.70 3.35
C GLU A 16 -10.06 14.52 2.58
N ILE A 17 -8.76 14.60 2.26
CA ILE A 17 -8.04 13.49 1.60
C ILE A 17 -8.01 12.26 2.51
N PHE A 18 -7.70 12.42 3.80
CA PHE A 18 -7.73 11.31 4.76
C PHE A 18 -9.13 10.73 4.95
N GLN A 19 -10.17 11.56 4.96
CA GLN A 19 -11.56 11.10 5.01
C GLN A 19 -11.91 10.24 3.79
N LYS A 20 -11.58 10.72 2.57
CA LYS A 20 -11.81 9.95 1.32
C LYS A 20 -11.07 8.63 1.31
N TYR A 21 -9.85 8.56 1.86
CA TYR A 21 -9.15 7.28 2.02
C TYR A 21 -9.86 6.36 2.99
N PHE A 22 -10.28 6.87 4.14
CA PHE A 22 -10.94 6.06 5.15
C PHE A 22 -12.23 5.44 4.59
N ASP A 23 -13.02 6.22 3.85
CA ASP A 23 -14.23 5.75 3.17
C ASP A 23 -13.91 4.68 2.10
N ALA A 24 -12.82 4.85 1.37
CA ALA A 24 -12.39 3.88 0.36
C ALA A 24 -11.83 2.59 0.97
N MET A 25 -11.06 2.67 2.07
CA MET A 25 -10.62 1.50 2.83
C MET A 25 -11.82 0.72 3.37
N GLN A 26 -12.81 1.39 3.95
CA GLN A 26 -14.05 0.76 4.39
C GLN A 26 -14.79 0.04 3.25
N LYS A 27 -14.81 0.62 2.05
CA LYS A 27 -15.50 0.02 0.90
C LYS A 27 -14.76 -1.19 0.33
N TYR A 28 -13.45 -1.08 0.11
CA TYR A 28 -12.68 -2.05 -0.69
C TYR A 28 -11.86 -3.01 0.15
N ILE A 29 -11.22 -2.54 1.22
CA ILE A 29 -10.33 -3.34 2.08
C ILE A 29 -11.11 -3.99 3.21
N TYR A 30 -11.88 -3.23 3.98
CA TYR A 30 -12.59 -3.78 5.14
C TYR A 30 -13.96 -4.37 4.76
N ARG A 31 -14.57 -3.83 3.70
CA ARG A 31 -15.92 -4.18 3.21
C ARG A 31 -17.03 -3.99 4.25
N ILE A 32 -16.80 -3.14 5.24
CA ILE A 32 -17.74 -2.80 6.31
C ILE A 32 -17.68 -1.28 6.56
N ARG A 33 -18.85 -0.69 6.81
CA ARG A 33 -18.99 0.76 7.06
C ARG A 33 -19.07 1.05 8.55
N PHE A 34 -18.27 2.00 9.03
CA PHE A 34 -18.26 2.47 10.42
C PHE A 34 -17.63 3.87 10.53
N THR A 35 -17.94 4.59 11.61
CA THR A 35 -17.29 5.89 11.90
C THR A 35 -16.10 5.71 12.84
N SER A 36 -15.14 6.66 12.83
CA SER A 36 -14.02 6.65 13.78
C SER A 36 -14.50 6.68 15.23
N ALA A 37 -15.54 7.47 15.51
CA ALA A 37 -16.12 7.61 16.84
C ALA A 37 -16.82 6.33 17.34
N GLU A 38 -17.52 5.59 16.47
CA GLU A 38 -18.09 4.28 16.81
C GLU A 38 -16.98 3.25 17.08
N TYR A 39 -15.92 3.28 16.26
CA TYR A 39 -14.79 2.38 16.40
C TYR A 39 -14.05 2.56 17.74
N GLN A 40 -13.79 3.81 18.11
CA GLN A 40 -13.11 4.17 19.36
C GLN A 40 -13.93 3.78 20.59
N ARG A 41 -15.26 3.95 20.53
CA ARG A 41 -16.18 3.58 21.62
C ARG A 41 -16.47 2.08 21.69
N LYS A 42 -16.04 1.30 20.70
CA LYS A 42 -16.37 -0.12 20.55
C LYS A 42 -17.87 -0.40 20.44
N GLU A 43 -18.61 0.53 19.83
CA GLU A 43 -20.08 0.53 19.74
C GLU A 43 -20.59 0.23 18.32
N MET A 44 -19.79 -0.42 17.48
CA MET A 44 -20.19 -0.77 16.12
C MET A 44 -21.35 -1.78 16.16
N ARG A 45 -22.55 -1.33 15.78
CA ARG A 45 -23.73 -2.20 15.65
C ARG A 45 -23.54 -3.14 14.47
N LEU A 46 -23.78 -4.43 14.70
CA LEU A 46 -23.60 -5.46 13.68
C LEU A 46 -24.92 -5.69 12.91
N ASP A 47 -25.28 -4.77 12.03
CA ASP A 47 -26.51 -4.84 11.23
C ASP A 47 -26.27 -5.29 9.77
N PHE A 48 -27.30 -5.83 9.12
CA PHE A 48 -27.21 -6.28 7.73
C PHE A 48 -26.77 -5.16 6.79
N LYS A 49 -27.18 -3.91 7.05
CA LYS A 49 -26.85 -2.74 6.22
C LYS A 49 -25.34 -2.52 6.14
N ARG A 50 -24.61 -2.68 7.24
CA ARG A 50 -23.14 -2.55 7.30
C ARG A 50 -22.44 -3.76 6.70
N PHE A 51 -22.94 -4.98 6.93
CA PHE A 51 -22.36 -6.22 6.42
C PHE A 51 -22.69 -6.53 4.96
N ARG A 52 -23.65 -5.82 4.36
CA ARG A 52 -24.12 -6.06 2.99
C ARG A 52 -22.96 -6.16 1.99
N LEU A 53 -21.95 -5.31 2.10
CA LEU A 53 -20.78 -5.33 1.21
C LEU A 53 -19.92 -6.58 1.41
N SER A 54 -19.58 -6.93 2.65
CA SER A 54 -18.87 -8.18 3.00
C SER A 54 -19.64 -9.41 2.52
N LEU A 55 -20.95 -9.45 2.73
CA LEU A 55 -21.80 -10.59 2.38
C LEU A 55 -21.85 -10.81 0.86
N TRP A 56 -22.08 -9.74 0.08
CA TRP A 56 -22.04 -9.84 -1.40
C TRP A 56 -20.66 -10.21 -1.92
N ALA A 57 -19.58 -9.71 -1.31
CA ALA A 57 -18.24 -10.11 -1.69
C ALA A 57 -17.99 -11.60 -1.39
N CYS A 58 -18.39 -12.08 -0.21
CA CYS A 58 -18.27 -13.47 0.20
C CYS A 58 -19.06 -14.41 -0.72
N ILE A 59 -20.32 -14.09 -1.05
CA ILE A 59 -21.13 -14.88 -1.99
C ILE A 59 -20.45 -14.99 -3.35
N ARG A 60 -19.93 -13.87 -3.89
CA ARG A 60 -19.21 -13.88 -5.18
C ARG A 60 -17.93 -14.70 -5.11
N THR A 61 -17.20 -14.64 -4.00
CA THR A 61 -16.01 -15.47 -3.77
C THR A 61 -16.36 -16.94 -3.77
N ILE A 62 -17.37 -17.35 -2.99
CA ILE A 62 -17.81 -18.75 -2.91
C ILE A 62 -18.23 -19.24 -4.28
N LEU A 63 -19.04 -18.46 -4.99
CA LEU A 63 -19.51 -18.80 -6.33
C LEU A 63 -18.35 -18.99 -7.31
N GLN A 64 -17.37 -18.09 -7.29
CA GLN A 64 -16.18 -18.19 -8.14
C GLN A 64 -15.33 -19.41 -7.78
N CYS A 65 -15.14 -19.69 -6.49
CA CYS A 65 -14.43 -20.88 -6.03
C CYS A 65 -15.14 -22.16 -6.49
N LEU A 66 -16.46 -22.24 -6.36
CA LEU A 66 -17.26 -23.38 -6.82
C LEU A 66 -17.15 -23.56 -8.33
N LEU A 67 -17.24 -22.48 -9.12
CA LEU A 67 -17.06 -22.53 -10.57
C LEU A 67 -15.64 -22.96 -10.96
N SER A 68 -14.61 -22.42 -10.30
CA SER A 68 -13.22 -22.84 -10.52
C SER A 68 -13.01 -24.31 -10.21
N LEU A 69 -13.60 -24.84 -9.12
CA LEU A 69 -13.53 -26.26 -8.79
C LEU A 69 -14.31 -27.11 -9.80
N ALA A 70 -15.49 -26.66 -10.23
CA ALA A 70 -16.29 -27.34 -11.24
C ALA A 70 -15.55 -27.46 -12.57
N ILE A 71 -14.90 -26.39 -13.04
CA ILE A 71 -14.05 -26.42 -14.25
C ILE A 71 -12.88 -27.38 -14.08
N ARG A 72 -12.26 -27.43 -12.89
CA ARG A 72 -11.09 -28.27 -12.63
C ARG A 72 -11.43 -29.76 -12.59
N PHE A 73 -12.54 -30.12 -11.94
CA PHE A 73 -12.95 -31.50 -11.70
C PHE A 73 -13.99 -32.01 -12.71
N ASN A 74 -14.27 -31.25 -13.77
CA ASN A 74 -15.20 -31.70 -14.79
C ASN A 74 -14.70 -32.97 -15.48
N ARG A 75 -15.48 -34.06 -15.37
CA ARG A 75 -15.19 -35.34 -16.03
C ARG A 75 -15.95 -35.51 -17.36
N ASN A 76 -16.81 -34.55 -17.73
CA ASN A 76 -17.55 -34.62 -18.97
C ASN A 76 -16.59 -34.60 -20.18
N GLU A 77 -16.62 -35.65 -20.99
CA GLU A 77 -15.76 -35.83 -22.15
C GLU A 77 -15.95 -34.72 -23.20
N GLU A 78 -17.17 -34.21 -23.39
CA GLU A 78 -17.45 -33.10 -24.31
C GLU A 78 -16.77 -31.80 -23.86
N VAL A 79 -16.83 -31.51 -22.56
CA VAL A 79 -16.17 -30.30 -22.02
C VAL A 79 -14.65 -30.48 -22.01
N ASN A 80 -14.17 -31.70 -21.75
CA ASN A 80 -12.75 -32.00 -21.77
C ASN A 80 -12.15 -31.94 -23.17
N SER A 81 -12.86 -32.43 -24.19
CA SER A 81 -12.46 -32.28 -25.59
C SER A 81 -12.45 -30.80 -26.01
N SER A 82 -13.40 -29.99 -25.54
CA SER A 82 -13.41 -28.54 -25.74
C SER A 82 -12.15 -27.87 -25.15
N PHE A 83 -11.72 -28.29 -23.95
CA PHE A 83 -10.53 -27.76 -23.30
C PHE A 83 -9.22 -28.23 -23.95
N GLU A 84 -9.11 -29.49 -24.38
CA GLU A 84 -7.95 -29.97 -25.13
C GLU A 84 -7.86 -29.31 -26.52
N PHE A 85 -8.99 -29.07 -27.18
CA PHE A 85 -9.03 -28.31 -28.43
C PHE A 85 -8.57 -26.86 -28.24
N LEU A 86 -9.03 -26.19 -27.17
CA LEU A 86 -8.59 -24.82 -26.83
C LEU A 86 -7.09 -24.77 -26.53
N LYS A 87 -6.58 -25.79 -25.85
CA LYS A 87 -5.14 -25.96 -25.62
C LYS A 87 -4.39 -26.20 -26.93
N GLU A 88 -4.92 -27.00 -27.86
CA GLU A 88 -4.29 -27.22 -29.16
C GLU A 88 -4.26 -25.95 -30.03
N LYS A 89 -5.33 -25.15 -30.02
CA LYS A 89 -5.45 -23.97 -30.89
C LYS A 89 -4.87 -22.68 -30.31
N LEU A 90 -4.92 -22.49 -29.00
CA LEU A 90 -4.49 -21.24 -28.34
C LEU A 90 -3.22 -21.42 -27.49
N ASP A 91 -2.71 -22.66 -27.40
CA ASP A 91 -1.69 -23.08 -26.46
C ASP A 91 -1.94 -22.62 -25.02
N LEU A 92 -3.22 -22.69 -24.61
CA LEU A 92 -3.68 -22.25 -23.31
C LEU A 92 -4.31 -23.41 -22.54
N ASP A 93 -3.63 -23.88 -21.51
CA ASP A 93 -4.20 -24.84 -20.56
C ASP A 93 -5.15 -24.12 -19.58
N ILE A 94 -6.44 -24.11 -19.94
CA ILE A 94 -7.52 -23.47 -19.17
C ILE A 94 -7.59 -24.00 -17.74
N ARG A 95 -7.33 -25.30 -17.52
CA ARG A 95 -7.41 -25.89 -16.17
C ARG A 95 -6.29 -25.38 -15.29
N LYS A 96 -5.08 -25.20 -15.84
CA LYS A 96 -3.98 -24.57 -15.12
C LYS A 96 -4.29 -23.10 -14.88
N PHE A 97 -4.66 -22.34 -15.92
CA PHE A 97 -5.01 -20.91 -15.83
C PHE A 97 -6.06 -20.63 -14.75
N ASN A 98 -7.11 -21.45 -14.70
CA ASN A 98 -8.15 -21.38 -13.68
C ASN A 98 -7.63 -21.67 -12.25
N LEU A 99 -6.66 -22.58 -12.08
CA LEU A 99 -6.04 -22.83 -10.77
C LEU A 99 -5.32 -21.59 -10.23
N ILE A 100 -4.70 -20.78 -11.10
CA ILE A 100 -4.03 -19.53 -10.68
C ILE A 100 -5.03 -18.49 -10.26
N ILE A 101 -6.08 -18.30 -11.07
CA ILE A 101 -7.17 -17.38 -10.72
C ILE A 101 -7.75 -17.79 -9.37
N PHE A 102 -7.99 -19.08 -9.17
CA PHE A 102 -8.48 -19.63 -7.91
C PHE A 102 -7.54 -19.31 -6.74
N LEU A 103 -6.23 -19.57 -6.87
CA LEU A 103 -5.24 -19.27 -5.81
C LEU A 103 -5.13 -17.77 -5.53
N CYS A 104 -5.15 -16.92 -6.57
CA CYS A 104 -5.19 -15.46 -6.41
C CYS A 104 -6.42 -15.02 -5.61
N ILE A 105 -7.60 -15.57 -5.91
CA ILE A 105 -8.83 -15.25 -5.18
C ILE A 105 -8.72 -15.68 -3.72
N LEU A 106 -8.24 -16.89 -3.45
CA LEU A 106 -8.04 -17.35 -2.07
C LEU A 106 -7.09 -16.44 -1.31
N PHE A 107 -5.99 -16.02 -1.93
CA PHE A 107 -5.03 -15.11 -1.30
C PHE A 107 -5.67 -13.74 -1.00
N MET A 108 -6.40 -13.17 -1.96
CA MET A 108 -7.16 -11.93 -1.79
C MET A 108 -8.16 -11.98 -0.64
N GLU A 109 -8.90 -13.09 -0.55
CA GLU A 109 -9.98 -13.24 0.42
C GLU A 109 -9.43 -13.57 1.80
N SER A 110 -8.28 -14.25 1.88
CA SER A 110 -7.54 -14.43 3.13
C SER A 110 -7.06 -13.09 3.70
N TYR A 111 -6.54 -12.19 2.85
CA TYR A 111 -6.16 -10.84 3.24
C TYR A 111 -7.37 -10.03 3.72
N TRP A 112 -8.49 -10.07 2.98
CA TRP A 112 -9.73 -9.42 3.41
C TRP A 112 -10.20 -9.94 4.76
N LEU A 113 -10.28 -11.26 4.94
CA LEU A 113 -10.80 -11.89 6.16
C LEU A 113 -9.93 -11.51 7.36
N PHE A 114 -8.61 -11.46 7.16
CA PHE A 114 -7.67 -10.97 8.16
C PHE A 114 -7.96 -9.50 8.54
N SER A 115 -8.02 -8.58 7.57
CA SER A 115 -8.31 -7.16 7.84
C SER A 115 -9.68 -6.97 8.50
N PHE A 116 -10.69 -7.71 8.05
CA PHE A 116 -12.04 -7.69 8.58
C PHE A 116 -12.10 -8.18 10.03
N HIS A 117 -11.37 -9.25 10.37
CA HIS A 117 -11.23 -9.72 11.73
C HIS A 117 -10.62 -8.64 12.65
N HIS A 118 -9.62 -7.91 12.16
CA HIS A 118 -9.04 -6.78 12.89
C HIS A 118 -10.04 -5.63 13.10
N VAL A 119 -10.91 -5.36 12.13
CA VAL A 119 -11.96 -4.35 12.25
C VAL A 119 -12.94 -4.74 13.35
N ILE A 120 -13.52 -5.94 13.27
CA ILE A 120 -14.58 -6.40 14.20
C ILE A 120 -14.06 -6.48 15.64
N ASN A 121 -12.79 -6.84 15.82
CA ASN A 121 -12.16 -6.94 17.13
C ASN A 121 -11.56 -5.62 17.65
N TYR A 122 -11.81 -4.49 16.98
CA TYR A 122 -11.30 -3.18 17.37
C TYR A 122 -9.76 -3.10 17.48
N ARG A 123 -9.04 -3.84 16.63
CA ARG A 123 -7.56 -3.94 16.64
C ARG A 123 -6.87 -3.03 15.60
N LEU A 124 -7.60 -2.25 14.82
CA LEU A 124 -7.07 -1.30 13.84
C LEU A 124 -6.61 -0.01 14.51
N ARG A 125 -5.32 0.06 14.83
CA ARG A 125 -4.70 1.27 15.40
C ARG A 125 -4.69 2.45 14.41
N ILE A 126 -4.77 2.17 13.11
CA ILE A 126 -4.75 3.18 12.05
C ILE A 126 -5.96 4.12 12.09
N VAL A 127 -7.11 3.67 12.63
CA VAL A 127 -8.33 4.48 12.74
C VAL A 127 -8.10 5.71 13.62
N ASN A 128 -7.34 5.56 14.71
CA ASN A 128 -7.00 6.68 15.60
C ASN A 128 -6.09 7.69 14.89
N VAL A 129 -5.16 7.20 14.06
CA VAL A 129 -4.28 8.06 13.29
C VAL A 129 -5.07 8.84 12.24
N PHE A 130 -6.07 8.21 11.59
CA PHE A 130 -6.96 8.92 10.68
C PHE A 130 -7.79 9.98 11.37
N ASP A 131 -8.38 9.68 12.51
CA ASP A 131 -9.18 10.66 13.27
C ASP A 131 -8.34 11.89 13.65
N ASP A 132 -7.11 11.68 14.12
CA ASP A 132 -6.16 12.76 14.42
C ASP A 132 -5.77 13.55 13.16
N CYS A 133 -5.48 12.86 12.06
CA CYS A 133 -5.10 13.48 10.79
C CYS A 133 -6.26 14.27 10.16
N ILE A 134 -7.49 13.75 10.19
CA ILE A 134 -8.68 14.43 9.67
C ILE A 134 -8.92 15.73 10.42
N LYS A 135 -8.77 15.73 11.75
CA LYS A 135 -9.03 16.91 12.59
C LYS A 135 -7.90 17.95 12.55
N ASN A 136 -6.64 17.51 12.47
CA ASN A 136 -5.50 18.39 12.78
C ASN A 136 -4.52 18.61 11.63
N SER A 137 -4.58 17.85 10.53
CA SER A 137 -3.53 17.89 9.49
C SER A 137 -3.33 19.27 8.87
N ASP A 138 -4.40 20.01 8.59
CA ASP A 138 -4.31 21.35 7.99
C ASP A 138 -3.74 22.41 8.95
N ARG A 139 -3.84 22.20 10.27
CA ARG A 139 -3.28 23.10 11.28
C ARG A 139 -1.78 22.87 11.51
N ILE A 140 -1.32 21.64 11.28
CA ILE A 140 0.05 21.22 11.58
C ILE A 140 1.03 21.70 10.49
N LEU A 141 0.59 21.72 9.24
CA LEU A 141 1.42 21.98 8.07
C LEU A 141 1.45 23.46 7.70
N PHE A 142 2.58 23.92 7.12
CA PHE A 142 2.62 25.24 6.49
C PHE A 142 1.73 25.28 5.24
N LEU A 143 1.07 26.41 4.98
CA LEU A 143 0.13 26.58 3.86
C LEU A 143 0.72 26.15 2.50
N LYS A 144 1.98 26.51 2.22
CA LYS A 144 2.68 26.12 0.99
C LYS A 144 2.84 24.60 0.86
N ASN A 145 3.15 23.91 1.95
CA ASN A 145 3.35 22.47 1.96
C ASN A 145 2.02 21.72 1.93
N ARG A 146 0.96 22.29 2.52
CA ARG A 146 -0.42 21.82 2.37
C ARG A 146 -0.84 21.83 0.91
N GLN A 147 -0.68 22.98 0.22
CA GLN A 147 -1.04 23.07 -1.20
C GLN A 147 -0.23 22.07 -2.04
N HIS A 148 1.08 21.98 -1.80
CA HIS A 148 1.94 21.02 -2.49
C HIS A 148 1.50 19.55 -2.27
N LEU A 149 0.98 19.20 -1.09
CA LEU A 149 0.44 17.87 -0.82
C LEU A 149 -0.86 17.62 -1.58
N ILE A 150 -1.76 18.60 -1.63
CA ILE A 150 -3.03 18.51 -2.34
C ILE A 150 -2.76 18.37 -3.85
N ASP A 151 -1.92 19.23 -4.42
CA ASP A 151 -1.56 19.18 -5.84
C ASP A 151 -0.87 17.85 -6.20
N GLY A 152 0.06 17.41 -5.35
CA GLY A 152 0.74 16.13 -5.50
C GLY A 152 -0.22 14.94 -5.42
N PHE A 153 -1.19 14.99 -4.51
CA PHE A 153 -2.23 13.98 -4.39
C PHE A 153 -3.12 13.92 -5.64
N VAL A 154 -3.54 15.08 -6.16
CA VAL A 154 -4.34 15.19 -7.37
C VAL A 154 -3.59 14.56 -8.55
N LEU A 155 -2.32 14.91 -8.73
CA LEU A 155 -1.48 14.37 -9.80
C LEU A 155 -1.29 12.85 -9.67
N VAL A 156 -0.92 12.36 -8.49
CA VAL A 156 -0.71 10.93 -8.24
C VAL A 156 -2.00 10.14 -8.45
N SER A 157 -3.14 10.66 -7.95
CA SER A 157 -4.45 10.03 -8.12
C SER A 157 -4.87 9.98 -9.58
N PHE A 158 -4.56 11.03 -10.36
CA PHE A 158 -4.80 11.06 -11.79
C PHE A 158 -3.96 10.02 -12.53
N ILE A 159 -2.65 9.95 -12.25
CA ILE A 159 -1.74 8.99 -12.90
C ILE A 159 -2.16 7.56 -12.56
N ILE A 160 -2.26 7.23 -11.27
CA ILE A 160 -2.61 5.88 -10.82
C ILE A 160 -4.03 5.52 -11.29
N GLY A 161 -4.95 6.49 -11.32
CA GLY A 161 -6.32 6.28 -11.78
C GLY A 161 -6.39 5.98 -13.28
N THR A 162 -5.57 6.66 -14.07
CA THR A 162 -5.45 6.42 -15.51
C THR A 162 -4.85 5.05 -15.78
N ILE A 163 -3.77 4.69 -15.07
CA ILE A 163 -3.17 3.34 -15.15
C ILE A 163 -4.22 2.28 -14.81
N ALA A 164 -4.94 2.42 -13.69
CA ALA A 164 -5.96 1.45 -13.30
C ALA A 164 -7.09 1.32 -14.35
N LYS A 165 -7.53 2.42 -14.97
CA LYS A 165 -8.52 2.38 -16.06
C LYS A 165 -7.99 1.66 -17.29
N ILE A 166 -6.76 1.96 -17.71
CA ILE A 166 -6.12 1.30 -18.86
C ILE A 166 -6.00 -0.19 -18.59
N THR A 167 -5.49 -0.59 -17.41
CA THR A 167 -5.40 -1.99 -16.99
C THR A 167 -6.77 -2.67 -17.04
N LYS A 168 -7.84 -2.03 -16.56
CA LYS A 168 -9.21 -2.56 -16.64
C LYS A 168 -9.70 -2.74 -18.07
N ILE A 169 -9.43 -1.78 -18.96
CA ILE A 169 -9.83 -1.86 -20.38
C ILE A 169 -9.06 -3.01 -21.07
N ILE A 170 -7.75 -3.11 -20.86
CA ILE A 170 -6.92 -4.19 -21.42
C ILE A 170 -7.45 -5.55 -20.98
N LEU A 171 -7.74 -5.70 -19.69
CA LEU A 171 -8.27 -6.95 -19.15
C LEU A 171 -9.68 -7.24 -19.63
N LEU A 172 -10.56 -6.24 -19.74
CA LEU A 172 -11.87 -6.42 -20.34
C LEU A 172 -11.78 -6.91 -21.79
N LEU A 173 -10.91 -6.30 -22.60
CA LEU A 173 -10.68 -6.72 -23.98
C LEU A 173 -10.14 -8.15 -24.06
N LEU A 174 -9.20 -8.52 -23.19
CA LEU A 174 -8.68 -9.88 -23.05
C LEU A 174 -9.79 -10.88 -22.69
N TYR A 175 -10.64 -10.51 -21.73
CA TYR A 175 -11.77 -11.36 -21.35
C TYR A 175 -12.78 -11.49 -22.51
N CYS A 176 -13.10 -10.41 -23.21
CA CYS A 176 -14.00 -10.45 -24.35
C CYS A 176 -13.44 -11.30 -25.51
N SER A 177 -12.13 -11.23 -25.79
CA SER A 177 -11.53 -12.04 -26.85
C SER A 177 -11.52 -13.53 -26.50
N VAL A 178 -11.17 -13.88 -25.26
CA VAL A 178 -11.25 -15.27 -24.78
C VAL A 178 -12.69 -15.76 -24.79
N ALA A 179 -13.65 -14.94 -24.34
CA ALA A 179 -15.07 -15.30 -24.37
C ALA A 179 -15.58 -15.53 -25.80
N ALA A 180 -15.24 -14.64 -26.74
CA ALA A 180 -15.64 -14.76 -28.13
C ALA A 180 -15.09 -16.04 -28.78
N ILE A 181 -13.82 -16.38 -28.50
CA ILE A 181 -13.21 -17.63 -28.99
C ILE A 181 -13.94 -18.83 -28.37
N ILE A 182 -14.20 -18.83 -27.07
CA ILE A 182 -14.88 -19.94 -26.41
C ILE A 182 -16.33 -20.08 -26.90
N ILE A 183 -17.07 -18.98 -27.09
CA ILE A 183 -18.43 -19.00 -27.63
C ILE A 183 -18.45 -19.53 -29.05
N TYR A 184 -17.52 -19.08 -29.90
CA TYR A 184 -17.38 -19.59 -31.26
C TYR A 184 -17.15 -21.10 -31.25
N LEU A 185 -16.24 -21.59 -30.40
CA LEU A 185 -15.91 -23.01 -30.33
C LEU A 185 -17.02 -23.87 -29.71
N THR A 186 -17.72 -23.36 -28.72
CA THR A 186 -18.86 -24.07 -28.11
C THR A 186 -20.11 -24.07 -29.00
N SER A 187 -20.27 -23.06 -29.87
CA SER A 187 -21.31 -23.07 -30.91
C SER A 187 -21.08 -24.18 -31.94
N ILE A 188 -19.81 -24.47 -32.27
CA ILE A 188 -19.43 -25.60 -33.13
C ILE A 188 -19.76 -26.93 -32.44
N LEU A 189 -19.60 -27.02 -31.12
CA LEU A 189 -19.83 -28.25 -30.34
C LEU A 189 -21.28 -28.45 -29.84
N HIS A 190 -22.20 -27.54 -30.18
CA HIS A 190 -23.65 -27.64 -29.88
C HIS A 190 -24.00 -27.85 -28.39
N ASN A 191 -23.19 -27.34 -27.45
CA ASN A 191 -23.45 -27.47 -26.01
C ASN A 191 -23.86 -26.12 -25.38
N PRO A 192 -25.16 -25.80 -25.29
CA PRO A 192 -25.64 -24.50 -24.80
C PRO A 192 -25.39 -24.29 -23.29
N ILE A 193 -25.33 -25.37 -22.52
CA ILE A 193 -25.06 -25.30 -21.06
C ILE A 193 -23.62 -24.83 -20.82
N ALA A 194 -22.66 -25.33 -21.60
CA ALA A 194 -21.27 -24.89 -21.53
C ALA A 194 -21.13 -23.38 -21.79
N ILE A 195 -21.87 -22.85 -22.77
CA ILE A 195 -21.89 -21.40 -23.07
C ILE A 195 -22.34 -20.60 -21.85
N ILE A 196 -23.46 -21.00 -21.22
CA ILE A 196 -24.01 -20.31 -20.05
C ILE A 196 -23.01 -20.32 -18.89
N VAL A 197 -22.41 -21.48 -18.59
CA VAL A 197 -21.43 -21.64 -17.51
C VAL A 197 -20.20 -20.77 -17.75
N ILE A 198 -19.70 -20.72 -18.99
CA ILE A 198 -18.53 -19.90 -19.36
C ILE A 198 -18.85 -18.42 -19.25
N VAL A 199 -19.97 -17.96 -19.82
CA VAL A 199 -20.38 -16.54 -19.74
C VAL A 199 -20.53 -16.11 -18.28
N PHE A 200 -21.14 -16.96 -17.46
CA PHE A 200 -21.32 -16.71 -16.04
C PHE A 200 -19.98 -16.66 -15.29
N PHE A 201 -19.08 -17.62 -15.54
CA PHE A 201 -17.72 -17.61 -14.98
C PHE A 201 -16.95 -16.35 -15.35
N MET A 202 -17.04 -15.90 -16.61
CA MET A 202 -16.39 -14.69 -17.08
C MET A 202 -16.95 -13.45 -16.39
N PHE A 203 -18.28 -13.36 -16.24
CA PHE A 203 -18.92 -12.26 -15.53
C PHE A 203 -18.45 -12.16 -14.06
N VAL A 204 -18.43 -13.28 -13.34
CA VAL A 204 -17.98 -13.32 -11.94
C VAL A 204 -16.48 -13.01 -11.83
N SER A 205 -15.66 -13.51 -12.75
CA SER A 205 -14.22 -13.23 -12.82
C SER A 205 -13.92 -11.75 -13.05
N ILE A 206 -14.64 -11.09 -13.95
CA ILE A 206 -14.50 -9.65 -14.21
C ILE A 206 -14.83 -8.82 -12.95
N GLN A 207 -15.89 -9.20 -12.22
CA GLN A 207 -16.24 -8.51 -10.97
C GLN A 207 -15.16 -8.66 -9.89
N HIS A 208 -14.57 -9.85 -9.76
CA HIS A 208 -13.45 -10.08 -8.83
C HIS A 208 -12.22 -9.28 -9.22
N PHE A 209 -11.90 -9.27 -10.52
CA PHE A 209 -10.78 -8.49 -11.03
C PHE A 209 -10.96 -6.98 -10.78
N ASP A 210 -12.17 -6.44 -11.00
CA ASP A 210 -12.47 -5.05 -10.68
C ASP A 210 -12.28 -4.76 -9.18
N GLY A 211 -12.77 -5.65 -8.32
CA GLY A 211 -12.58 -5.57 -6.87
C GLY A 211 -11.10 -5.54 -6.49
N PHE A 212 -10.30 -6.45 -7.03
CA PHE A 212 -8.86 -6.52 -6.80
C PHE A 212 -8.12 -5.27 -7.26
N SER A 213 -8.38 -4.82 -8.50
CA SER A 213 -7.78 -3.61 -9.06
C SER A 213 -8.07 -2.40 -8.17
N ASN A 214 -9.30 -2.29 -7.64
CA ASN A 214 -9.67 -1.22 -6.72
C ASN A 214 -8.94 -1.33 -5.36
N ILE A 215 -8.73 -2.54 -4.82
CA ILE A 215 -7.95 -2.73 -3.58
C ILE A 215 -6.51 -2.25 -3.77
N VAL A 216 -5.82 -2.74 -4.81
CA VAL A 216 -4.45 -2.33 -5.14
C VAL A 216 -4.38 -0.80 -5.32
N TYR A 217 -5.33 -0.23 -6.07
CA TYR A 217 -5.44 1.21 -6.28
C TYR A 217 -5.52 2.01 -4.97
N VAL A 218 -6.43 1.62 -4.07
CA VAL A 218 -6.64 2.30 -2.78
C VAL A 218 -5.38 2.23 -1.93
N ILE A 219 -4.77 1.04 -1.84
CA ILE A 219 -3.53 0.81 -1.10
C ILE A 219 -2.41 1.71 -1.65
N MET A 220 -2.26 1.80 -2.98
CA MET A 220 -1.21 2.61 -3.61
C MET A 220 -1.34 4.10 -3.35
N ILE A 221 -2.54 4.65 -3.54
CA ILE A 221 -2.75 6.09 -3.34
C ILE A 221 -2.61 6.42 -1.87
N PHE A 222 -3.23 5.60 -1.01
CA PHE A 222 -3.13 5.74 0.44
C PHE A 222 -1.67 5.81 0.91
N PHE A 223 -0.84 4.85 0.48
CA PHE A 223 0.56 4.81 0.86
C PHE A 223 1.36 5.96 0.31
N SER A 224 1.22 6.23 -0.99
CA SER A 224 1.96 7.30 -1.65
C SER A 224 1.74 8.64 -0.96
N PHE A 225 0.49 8.95 -0.61
CA PHE A 225 0.16 10.17 0.10
C PHE A 225 0.62 10.17 1.54
N THR A 226 0.33 9.11 2.30
CA THR A 226 0.66 9.04 3.73
C THR A 226 2.18 9.14 3.94
N LEU A 227 2.96 8.45 3.11
CA LEU A 227 4.42 8.54 3.12
C LEU A 227 4.91 9.95 2.78
N LYS A 228 4.32 10.59 1.76
CA LYS A 228 4.66 11.97 1.38
C LYS A 228 4.30 12.97 2.49
N PHE A 229 3.15 12.80 3.13
CA PHE A 229 2.68 13.61 4.26
C PHE A 229 3.67 13.54 5.42
N TYR A 230 4.05 12.35 5.87
CA TYR A 230 5.03 12.21 6.97
C TYR A 230 6.43 12.68 6.57
N HIS A 231 6.85 12.46 5.33
CA HIS A 231 8.12 12.99 4.85
C HIS A 231 8.15 14.53 4.90
N ILE A 232 7.06 15.19 4.51
CA ILE A 232 6.94 16.66 4.60
C ILE A 232 6.94 17.12 6.06
N ARG A 233 6.20 16.44 6.94
CA ARG A 233 6.21 16.77 8.38
C ARG A 233 7.61 16.67 8.97
N PHE A 234 8.35 15.61 8.64
CA PHE A 234 9.76 15.51 9.04
C PHE A 234 10.61 16.64 8.47
N LYS A 235 10.42 16.98 7.19
CA LYS A 235 11.17 18.07 6.55
C LYS A 235 10.91 19.42 7.24
N GLU A 236 9.67 19.73 7.58
CA GLU A 236 9.32 20.94 8.34
C GLU A 236 9.98 20.95 9.72
N LEU A 237 9.95 19.82 10.42
CA LEU A 237 10.56 19.66 11.73
C LEU A 237 12.08 19.86 11.67
N ILE A 238 12.75 19.30 10.65
CA ILE A 238 14.18 19.51 10.36
C ILE A 238 14.49 20.97 10.05
N ILE A 239 13.64 21.66 9.27
CA ILE A 239 13.83 23.09 8.94
C ILE A 239 13.73 23.95 10.21
N ARG A 240 12.73 23.70 11.06
CA ARG A 240 12.60 24.39 12.35
C ARG A 240 13.83 24.13 13.22
N LEU A 241 14.28 22.88 13.31
CA LEU A 241 15.49 22.52 14.05
C LEU A 241 16.74 23.24 13.52
N ARG A 242 16.91 23.34 12.19
CA ARG A 242 18.02 24.10 11.57
C ARG A 242 17.97 25.59 11.90
N SER A 243 16.79 26.20 11.93
CA SER A 243 16.64 27.60 12.31
C SER A 243 17.05 27.87 13.77
N ILE A 244 16.82 26.89 14.65
CA ILE A 244 17.30 26.95 16.03
C ILE A 244 18.83 26.80 16.06
N VAL A 245 19.41 25.87 15.30
CA VAL A 245 20.88 25.73 15.19
C VAL A 245 21.54 27.04 14.74
N SER A 246 20.97 27.72 13.74
CA SER A 246 21.51 28.99 13.24
C SER A 246 21.34 30.11 14.25
N ALA A 247 20.19 30.19 14.95
CA ALA A 247 19.97 31.15 16.02
C ALA A 247 20.96 30.97 17.18
N ILE A 248 21.17 29.73 17.64
CA ILE A 248 22.17 29.37 18.66
C ILE A 248 23.57 29.79 18.21
N ARG A 249 23.89 29.68 16.91
CA ARG A 249 25.19 30.10 16.37
C ARG A 249 25.38 31.62 16.41
N MET A 250 24.32 32.38 16.16
CA MET A 250 24.37 33.84 15.97
C MET A 250 24.20 34.65 17.27
N ARG A 251 23.54 34.12 18.31
CA ARG A 251 23.27 34.85 19.57
C ARG A 251 23.72 34.11 20.84
N ASN A 252 24.10 34.89 21.85
CA ASN A 252 24.61 34.41 23.14
C ASN A 252 23.59 34.43 24.30
N THR A 253 22.32 34.83 24.07
CA THR A 253 21.48 35.41 25.14
C THR A 253 20.10 34.80 25.42
N PHE A 254 19.56 33.84 24.65
CA PHE A 254 18.17 33.34 24.87
C PHE A 254 18.06 31.84 25.14
N TYR A 255 18.80 31.34 26.13
CA TYR A 255 18.79 29.92 26.52
C TYR A 255 17.39 29.36 26.86
N TYR A 256 16.52 30.17 27.47
CA TYR A 256 15.20 29.73 27.95
C TYR A 256 14.18 29.57 26.81
N ILE A 257 14.24 30.44 25.79
CA ILE A 257 13.38 30.35 24.61
C ILE A 257 13.82 29.16 23.74
N GLU A 258 15.12 28.90 23.67
CA GLU A 258 15.70 27.76 22.95
C GLU A 258 15.30 26.42 23.59
N SER A 259 15.35 26.29 24.91
CA SER A 259 14.98 25.05 25.60
C SER A 259 13.49 24.71 25.47
N PHE A 260 12.61 25.71 25.54
CA PHE A 260 11.18 25.54 25.31
C PHE A 260 10.87 25.11 23.87
N ALA A 261 11.49 25.77 22.89
CA ALA A 261 11.31 25.44 21.48
C ALA A 261 11.80 24.01 21.14
N ILE A 262 12.94 23.59 21.70
CA ILE A 262 13.47 22.23 21.52
C ILE A 262 12.54 21.20 22.13
N ARG A 263 11.98 21.46 23.33
CA ARG A 263 11.01 20.56 23.96
C ARG A 263 9.78 20.34 23.09
N HIS A 264 9.21 21.41 22.54
CA HIS A 264 8.04 21.32 21.68
C HIS A 264 8.35 20.55 20.37
N LEU A 265 9.52 20.76 19.78
CA LEU A 265 9.97 19.98 18.61
C LEU A 265 10.15 18.49 18.92
N ASN A 266 10.70 18.16 20.09
CA ASN A 266 10.85 16.77 20.52
C ASN A 266 9.48 16.10 20.74
N GLU A 267 8.52 16.82 21.32
CA GLU A 267 7.14 16.34 21.47
C GLU A 267 6.49 16.09 20.10
N ASP A 268 6.67 16.99 19.14
CA ASP A 268 6.18 16.81 17.76
C ASP A 268 6.84 15.63 17.06
N TYR A 269 8.15 15.46 17.24
CA TYR A 269 8.90 14.32 16.70
C TYR A 269 8.38 12.99 17.25
N VAL A 270 8.16 12.91 18.57
CA VAL A 270 7.62 11.71 19.24
C VAL A 270 6.23 11.40 18.70
N LYS A 271 5.36 12.41 18.55
CA LYS A 271 4.03 12.24 17.95
C LYS A 271 4.10 11.69 16.52
N ILE A 272 5.00 12.22 15.69
CA ILE A 272 5.20 11.71 14.33
C ILE A 272 5.65 10.25 14.34
N CYS A 273 6.61 9.90 15.19
CA CYS A 273 7.13 8.54 15.28
C CYS A 273 6.08 7.54 15.79
N ASP A 274 5.30 7.91 16.80
CA ASP A 274 4.19 7.09 17.30
C ASP A 274 3.12 6.88 16.22
N GLN A 275 2.75 7.93 15.49
CA GLN A 275 1.81 7.80 14.36
C GLN A 275 2.35 6.88 13.26
N ILE A 276 3.62 7.02 12.87
CA ILE A 276 4.25 6.13 11.87
C ILE A 276 4.30 4.70 12.38
N HIS A 277 4.61 4.49 13.67
CA HIS A 277 4.61 3.15 14.26
C HIS A 277 3.22 2.51 14.22
N ARG A 278 2.16 3.25 14.59
CA ARG A 278 0.77 2.77 14.54
C ARG A 278 0.32 2.45 13.11
N ILE A 279 0.76 3.24 12.14
CA ILE A 279 0.55 2.95 10.71
C ILE A 279 1.32 1.67 10.35
N ASN A 280 2.60 1.58 10.70
CA ASN A 280 3.46 0.45 10.37
C ASN A 280 2.84 -0.89 10.78
N VAL A 281 2.28 -0.99 11.99
CA VAL A 281 1.65 -2.21 12.50
C VAL A 281 0.57 -2.77 11.57
N HIS A 282 -0.19 -1.92 10.89
CA HIS A 282 -1.17 -2.36 9.89
C HIS A 282 -0.53 -2.54 8.52
N THR A 283 0.26 -1.55 8.13
CA THR A 283 0.74 -1.44 6.76
C THR A 283 1.82 -2.44 6.42
N SER A 284 2.47 -3.01 7.44
CA SER A 284 3.45 -4.06 7.28
C SER A 284 2.84 -5.31 6.65
N GLN A 285 1.59 -5.59 6.96
CA GLN A 285 0.81 -6.69 6.39
C GLN A 285 0.38 -6.37 4.96
N ASP A 286 -0.01 -5.12 4.70
CA ASP A 286 -0.34 -4.67 3.34
C ASP A 286 0.87 -4.78 2.41
N PHE A 287 2.07 -4.42 2.87
CA PHE A 287 3.32 -4.59 2.11
C PHE A 287 3.65 -6.06 1.88
N MET A 288 3.51 -6.92 2.90
CA MET A 288 3.72 -8.36 2.74
C MET A 288 2.74 -8.96 1.73
N PHE A 289 1.48 -8.56 1.79
CA PHE A 289 0.45 -8.96 0.85
C PHE A 289 0.83 -8.57 -0.59
N MET A 290 1.22 -7.31 -0.81
CA MET A 290 1.65 -6.81 -2.13
C MET A 290 2.91 -7.50 -2.66
N GLU A 291 3.86 -7.81 -1.77
CA GLU A 291 5.09 -8.53 -2.10
C GLU A 291 4.80 -9.99 -2.51
N LEU A 292 3.95 -10.68 -1.74
CA LEU A 292 3.56 -12.07 -2.03
C LEU A 292 2.78 -12.17 -3.33
N MET A 293 1.83 -11.26 -3.58
CA MET A 293 1.13 -11.20 -4.87
C MET A 293 2.07 -10.98 -6.04
N PHE A 294 3.01 -10.05 -5.89
CA PHE A 294 4.00 -9.79 -6.94
C PHE A 294 4.89 -11.00 -7.21
N LYS A 295 5.42 -11.65 -6.17
CA LYS A 295 6.24 -12.86 -6.32
C LYS A 295 5.44 -14.01 -6.92
N TYR A 296 4.18 -14.17 -6.53
CA TYR A 296 3.30 -15.16 -7.10
C TYR A 296 3.10 -14.94 -8.60
N VAL A 297 2.78 -13.71 -9.02
CA VAL A 297 2.64 -13.36 -10.44
C VAL A 297 3.95 -13.57 -11.20
N MET A 298 5.10 -13.23 -10.61
CA MET A 298 6.41 -13.44 -11.24
C MET A 298 6.75 -14.92 -11.43
N ILE A 299 6.68 -15.73 -10.36
CA ILE A 299 6.96 -17.18 -10.40
C ILE A 299 6.03 -17.86 -11.39
N PHE A 300 4.78 -17.42 -11.42
CA PHE A 300 3.82 -17.95 -12.36
C PHE A 300 4.19 -17.60 -13.80
N SER A 301 4.50 -16.33 -14.07
CA SER A 301 4.88 -15.86 -15.39
C SER A 301 6.14 -16.57 -15.91
N THR A 302 7.15 -16.78 -15.05
CA THR A 302 8.37 -17.52 -15.42
C THR A 302 8.09 -18.99 -15.70
N TYR A 303 7.31 -19.67 -14.85
CA TYR A 303 6.97 -21.08 -15.04
C TYR A 303 6.18 -21.31 -16.33
N GLN A 304 5.22 -20.43 -16.61
CA GLN A 304 4.40 -20.47 -17.82
C GLN A 304 5.24 -20.28 -19.07
N LEU A 305 6.09 -19.26 -19.06
CA LEU A 305 7.04 -18.99 -20.13
C LEU A 305 7.92 -20.21 -20.42
N GLN A 306 8.47 -20.87 -19.40
CA GLN A 306 9.41 -21.97 -19.58
C GLN A 306 8.79 -23.27 -20.15
N LYS A 307 7.52 -23.56 -19.85
CA LYS A 307 6.91 -24.88 -20.14
C LYS A 307 5.96 -24.90 -21.34
N TYR A 308 5.48 -23.76 -21.81
CA TYR A 308 4.41 -23.70 -22.80
C TYR A 308 4.75 -22.72 -23.91
N SER A 309 4.39 -23.06 -25.15
CA SER A 309 4.41 -22.18 -26.33
C SER A 309 3.25 -21.17 -26.28
N ILE A 310 3.10 -20.49 -25.14
CA ILE A 310 1.97 -19.60 -24.88
C ILE A 310 1.85 -18.59 -26.01
N SER A 311 0.61 -18.34 -26.45
CA SER A 311 0.34 -17.29 -27.42
C SER A 311 1.07 -15.99 -27.04
N HIS A 312 1.75 -15.38 -28.01
CA HIS A 312 2.56 -14.17 -27.76
C HIS A 312 1.76 -13.07 -27.07
N PHE A 313 0.45 -13.02 -27.34
CA PHE A 313 -0.49 -12.13 -26.69
C PHE A 313 -0.61 -12.33 -25.18
N MET A 314 -0.83 -13.56 -24.71
CA MET A 314 -0.91 -13.85 -23.27
C MET A 314 0.40 -13.55 -22.57
N VAL A 315 1.52 -13.84 -23.23
CA VAL A 315 2.84 -13.52 -22.72
C VAL A 315 3.03 -12.01 -22.56
N ILE A 316 2.68 -11.20 -23.56
CA ILE A 316 2.74 -9.74 -23.49
C ILE A 316 1.89 -9.23 -22.31
N VAL A 317 0.68 -9.77 -22.11
CA VAL A 317 -0.17 -9.42 -20.98
C VAL A 317 0.52 -9.69 -19.64
N PHE A 318 1.11 -10.88 -19.46
CA PHE A 318 1.81 -11.23 -18.21
C PHE A 318 3.04 -10.35 -17.98
N VAL A 319 3.80 -10.01 -19.01
CA VAL A 319 4.94 -9.09 -18.90
C VAL A 319 4.48 -7.70 -18.50
N VAL A 320 3.44 -7.16 -19.15
CA VAL A 320 2.91 -5.83 -18.82
C VAL A 320 2.39 -5.79 -17.38
N LEU A 321 1.64 -6.80 -16.95
CA LEU A 321 1.17 -6.90 -15.57
C LEU A 321 2.32 -7.00 -14.56
N THR A 322 3.31 -7.85 -14.84
CA THR A 322 4.49 -8.04 -13.97
C THR A 322 5.29 -6.75 -13.85
N LEU A 323 5.57 -6.08 -14.98
CA LEU A 323 6.27 -4.80 -15.01
C LEU A 323 5.49 -3.72 -14.25
N GLN A 324 4.16 -3.68 -14.41
CA GLN A 324 3.30 -2.76 -13.69
C GLN A 324 3.40 -2.97 -12.17
N PHE A 325 3.24 -4.21 -11.68
CA PHE A 325 3.37 -4.50 -10.24
C PHE A 325 4.78 -4.19 -9.72
N PHE A 326 5.81 -4.50 -10.51
CA PHE A 326 7.20 -4.20 -10.16
C PHE A 326 7.43 -2.70 -9.96
N LEU A 327 7.07 -1.88 -10.95
CA LEU A 327 7.25 -0.43 -10.91
C LEU A 327 6.48 0.19 -9.73
N ILE A 328 5.26 -0.28 -9.51
CA ILE A 328 4.39 0.19 -8.44
C ILE A 328 4.97 -0.14 -7.05
N ASN A 329 5.33 -1.40 -6.79
CA ASN A 329 5.90 -1.82 -5.52
C ASN A 329 7.22 -1.09 -5.24
N HIS A 330 8.06 -0.95 -6.27
CA HIS A 330 9.34 -0.25 -6.14
C HIS A 330 9.16 1.25 -5.85
N ALA A 331 8.19 1.90 -6.49
CA ALA A 331 7.88 3.30 -6.22
C ALA A 331 7.47 3.51 -4.76
N LEU A 332 6.61 2.64 -4.21
CA LEU A 332 6.23 2.70 -2.81
C LEU A 332 7.40 2.44 -1.86
N TYR A 333 8.20 1.40 -2.11
CA TYR A 333 9.37 1.11 -1.27
C TYR A 333 10.38 2.26 -1.31
N PHE A 334 10.57 2.90 -2.46
CA PHE A 334 11.41 4.08 -2.59
C PHE A 334 10.87 5.26 -1.76
N MET A 335 9.56 5.47 -1.71
CA MET A 335 8.95 6.49 -0.85
C MET A 335 9.11 6.14 0.63
N ALA A 336 8.90 4.88 1.02
CA ALA A 336 9.02 4.41 2.40
C ALA A 336 10.44 4.55 2.93
N ALA A 337 11.45 4.24 2.10
CA ALA A 337 12.87 4.35 2.44
C ALA A 337 13.33 5.80 2.73
N LYS A 338 12.51 6.82 2.46
CA LYS A 338 12.84 8.22 2.81
C LYS A 338 12.63 8.52 4.30
N LEU A 339 11.75 7.79 4.99
CA LEU A 339 11.46 8.04 6.40
C LEU A 339 12.67 7.79 7.32
N PRO A 340 13.40 6.65 7.21
CA PRO A 340 14.61 6.43 8.00
C PRO A 340 15.68 7.51 7.79
N ILE A 341 15.82 8.01 6.55
CA ILE A 341 16.81 9.06 6.21
C ILE A 341 16.44 10.37 6.90
N SER A 342 15.15 10.74 6.86
CA SER A 342 14.67 11.91 7.57
C SER A 342 14.88 11.79 9.08
N ASN A 343 14.68 10.61 9.66
CA ASN A 343 14.98 10.34 11.06
C ASN A 343 16.48 10.52 11.39
N GLN A 344 17.36 9.96 10.56
CA GLN A 344 18.81 10.10 10.73
C GLN A 344 19.28 11.55 10.64
N LEU A 345 18.72 12.34 9.73
CA LEU A 345 19.02 13.77 9.62
C LEU A 345 18.54 14.55 10.85
N TYR A 346 17.36 14.21 11.37
CA TYR A 346 16.86 14.80 12.62
C TYR A 346 17.80 14.48 13.79
N TYR A 347 18.21 13.21 13.93
CA TYR A 347 19.17 12.77 14.94
C TYR A 347 20.48 13.55 14.87
N GLN A 348 21.12 13.60 13.70
CA GLN A 348 22.40 14.31 13.52
C GLN A 348 22.32 15.78 13.91
N LEU A 349 21.23 16.47 13.53
CA LEU A 349 21.03 17.86 13.91
C LEU A 349 20.78 18.02 15.41
N SER A 350 20.01 17.11 16.01
CA SER A 350 19.69 17.13 17.43
C SER A 350 20.93 16.90 18.30
N VAL A 351 21.77 15.92 17.95
CA VAL A 351 23.07 15.68 18.59
C VAL A 351 23.99 16.90 18.47
N ASN A 352 24.03 17.54 17.30
CA ASN A 352 24.82 18.75 17.09
C ASN A 352 24.34 19.91 17.97
N ILE A 353 23.03 20.04 18.21
CA ILE A 353 22.47 21.03 19.13
C ILE A 353 22.90 20.71 20.55
N ASP A 354 22.70 19.49 20.99
CA ASP A 354 23.02 19.06 22.36
C ASP A 354 24.51 19.24 22.66
N ALA A 355 25.40 18.84 21.74
CA ALA A 355 26.83 19.06 21.88
C ALA A 355 27.20 20.55 22.03
N ARG A 356 26.55 21.43 21.26
CA ARG A 356 26.77 22.88 21.35
C ARG A 356 26.24 23.48 22.64
N ILE A 357 25.06 23.03 23.08
CA ILE A 357 24.47 23.44 24.36
C ILE A 357 25.41 23.01 25.49
N GLN A 358 25.88 21.77 25.48
CA GLN A 358 26.82 21.25 26.48
C GLN A 358 28.13 22.05 26.50
N PHE A 359 28.71 22.35 25.33
CA PHE A 359 29.94 23.14 25.24
C PHE A 359 29.78 24.57 25.78
N LYS A 360 28.69 25.27 25.42
CA LYS A 360 28.37 26.61 25.97
C LYS A 360 28.14 26.56 27.48
N THR A 361 27.48 25.51 27.95
CA THR A 361 27.20 25.26 29.36
C THR A 361 28.53 25.08 30.10
N MET A 362 29.40 24.14 29.68
CA MET A 362 30.72 23.92 30.30
C MET A 362 31.56 25.20 30.42
N ARG A 363 31.56 26.07 29.39
CA ARG A 363 32.27 27.37 29.46
C ARG A 363 31.69 28.35 30.50
N LYS A 364 30.37 28.35 30.72
CA LYS A 364 29.73 29.21 31.75
C LYS A 364 29.83 28.62 33.16
N PHE A 365 29.93 27.30 33.28
CA PHE A 365 29.91 26.55 34.55
C PHE A 365 31.23 26.51 35.31
N GLN A 366 32.31 27.07 34.76
CA GLN A 366 33.54 27.33 35.51
C GLN A 366 33.35 28.41 36.62
N LYS A 367 32.18 29.05 36.74
CA LYS A 367 31.90 30.13 37.71
C LYS A 367 30.65 29.98 38.60
N ARG A 368 29.78 28.96 38.47
CA ARG A 368 28.63 28.75 39.38
C ARG A 368 28.08 27.32 39.34
N ASN A 369 27.55 26.84 40.48
CA ASN A 369 27.06 25.49 40.75
C ASN A 369 26.20 24.87 39.65
N GLY A 370 26.62 23.66 39.23
CA GLY A 370 26.23 22.82 38.09
C GLY A 370 24.75 22.75 37.69
N PRO A 371 24.43 22.48 36.41
CA PRO A 371 23.06 22.18 36.00
C PRO A 371 22.66 20.81 36.58
N ALA A 372 21.40 20.68 37.00
CA ALA A 372 20.85 19.46 37.58
C ALA A 372 21.07 18.24 36.65
N ILE A 373 21.80 17.24 37.13
CA ILE A 373 22.17 15.98 36.42
C ILE A 373 20.99 15.35 35.67
N CYS A 374 19.77 15.50 36.19
CA CYS A 374 18.53 14.98 35.63
C CYS A 374 18.22 15.48 34.20
N THR A 375 18.50 16.75 33.88
CA THR A 375 18.23 17.29 32.52
C THR A 375 19.20 16.75 31.48
N LYS A 376 20.47 16.53 31.87
CA LYS A 376 21.48 15.88 31.02
C LYS A 376 21.16 14.42 30.76
N LEU A 377 20.77 13.67 31.79
CA LEU A 377 20.34 12.29 31.64
C LEU A 377 19.16 12.19 30.67
N LYS A 378 18.12 13.01 30.87
CA LYS A 378 16.93 13.00 30.00
C LYS A 378 17.24 13.31 28.53
N ALA A 379 18.11 14.28 28.26
CA ALA A 379 18.53 14.60 26.89
C ALA A 379 19.32 13.45 26.26
N ASN A 380 20.28 12.86 27.00
CA ASN A 380 21.05 11.72 26.53
C ASN A 380 20.16 10.50 26.25
N THR A 381 19.23 10.17 27.15
CA THR A 381 18.27 9.08 26.95
C THR A 381 17.37 9.34 25.75
N PHE A 382 16.96 10.58 25.52
CA PHE A 382 16.20 10.94 24.31
C PHE A 382 17.03 10.74 23.03
N MET A 383 18.30 11.15 23.02
CA MET A 383 19.16 10.95 21.84
C MET A 383 19.45 9.47 21.58
N GLN A 384 19.65 8.67 22.62
CA GLN A 384 19.74 7.21 22.51
C GLN A 384 18.45 6.64 21.89
N LEU A 385 17.30 7.05 22.40
CA LEU A 385 16.01 6.63 21.87
C LEU A 385 15.84 7.02 20.40
N VAL A 386 16.19 8.24 20.00
CA VAL A 386 16.10 8.70 18.59
C VAL A 386 17.03 7.89 17.68
N ASN A 387 18.25 7.56 18.15
CA ASN A 387 19.22 6.76 17.42
C ASN A 387 18.77 5.30 17.24
N GLU A 388 18.20 4.72 18.30
CA GLU A 388 17.71 3.33 18.31
C GLU A 388 16.33 3.19 17.64
N ASN A 389 15.58 4.28 17.53
CA ASN A 389 14.26 4.28 16.92
C ASN A 389 14.37 4.00 15.42
N ARG A 390 13.96 2.79 15.03
CA ARG A 390 13.82 2.36 13.63
C ARG A 390 12.57 2.96 13.02
N VAL A 391 12.52 4.29 12.93
CA VAL A 391 11.42 4.99 12.26
C VAL A 391 11.41 4.60 10.80
N GLY A 392 10.35 3.92 10.39
CA GLY A 392 10.16 3.47 9.02
C GLY A 392 9.02 2.48 8.93
N LEU A 393 8.82 1.96 7.72
CA LEU A 393 7.86 0.90 7.46
C LEU A 393 8.61 -0.42 7.26
N SER A 394 8.01 -1.52 7.71
CA SER A 394 8.56 -2.88 7.61
C SER A 394 7.62 -3.77 6.81
N CYS A 395 8.14 -4.82 6.19
CA CYS A 395 7.34 -5.88 5.56
C CYS A 395 7.12 -7.00 6.59
N ASP A 396 6.00 -6.94 7.32
CA ASP A 396 5.60 -7.79 8.46
C ASP A 396 6.74 -8.30 9.37
N GLY A 397 7.64 -7.40 9.78
CA GLY A 397 8.79 -7.74 10.62
C GLY A 397 9.94 -8.49 9.93
N MET A 398 9.78 -8.96 8.68
CA MET A 398 10.84 -9.62 7.91
C MET A 398 12.03 -8.69 7.67
N TYR A 399 11.77 -7.44 7.32
CA TYR A 399 12.79 -6.42 7.14
C TYR A 399 12.22 -5.00 7.19
N LEU A 400 13.07 -4.05 7.57
CA LEU A 400 12.78 -2.61 7.47
C LEU A 400 13.03 -2.13 6.04
N LEU A 401 12.12 -1.32 5.50
CA LEU A 401 12.25 -0.70 4.18
C LEU A 401 13.32 0.41 4.23
N THR A 402 14.55 0.03 3.94
CA THR A 402 15.71 0.91 3.84
C THR A 402 16.19 1.00 2.39
N LYS A 403 17.02 2.00 2.08
CA LYS A 403 17.65 2.13 0.75
C LYS A 403 18.43 0.87 0.33
N MET A 404 19.16 0.26 1.25
CA MET A 404 19.92 -0.96 0.95
C MET A 404 19.01 -2.12 0.63
N LYS A 405 17.93 -2.29 1.41
CA LYS A 405 16.95 -3.34 1.14
C LYS A 405 16.20 -3.12 -0.17
N LEU A 406 15.94 -1.86 -0.54
CA LEU A 406 15.39 -1.52 -1.85
C LEU A 406 16.31 -1.98 -2.99
N ILE A 407 17.62 -1.73 -2.89
CA ILE A 407 18.60 -2.17 -3.89
C ILE A 407 18.65 -3.70 -3.96
N GLU A 408 18.61 -4.39 -2.82
CA GLU A 408 18.58 -5.85 -2.77
C GLU A 408 17.34 -6.43 -3.47
N ILE A 409 16.15 -5.91 -3.12
CA ILE A 409 14.88 -6.32 -3.73
C ILE A 409 14.88 -6.01 -5.23
N PHE A 410 15.36 -4.83 -5.62
CA PHE A 410 15.49 -4.45 -7.02
C PHE A 410 16.38 -5.44 -7.77
N SER A 411 17.58 -5.74 -7.27
CA SER A 411 18.52 -6.67 -7.89
C SER A 411 17.92 -8.07 -8.06
N LEU A 412 17.27 -8.60 -7.03
CA LEU A 412 16.61 -9.92 -7.09
C LEU A 412 15.49 -9.95 -8.14
N ASN A 413 14.66 -8.91 -8.17
CA ASN A 413 13.55 -8.81 -9.11
C ASN A 413 14.03 -8.54 -10.54
N VAL A 414 15.12 -7.79 -10.74
CA VAL A 414 15.72 -7.54 -12.05
C VAL A 414 16.30 -8.83 -12.63
N VAL A 415 17.00 -9.64 -11.84
CA VAL A 415 17.49 -10.95 -12.31
C VAL A 415 16.33 -11.82 -12.79
N LEU A 416 15.22 -11.87 -12.04
CA LEU A 416 14.02 -12.60 -12.45
C LEU A 416 13.38 -12.02 -13.73
N ASN A 417 13.29 -10.70 -13.85
CA ASN A 417 12.79 -10.05 -15.07
C ASN A 417 13.71 -10.28 -16.28
N ILE A 418 15.03 -10.35 -16.09
CA ILE A 418 15.99 -10.67 -17.16
C ILE A 418 15.85 -12.14 -17.59
N LEU A 419 15.64 -13.06 -16.64
CA LEU A 419 15.36 -14.47 -16.94
C LEU A 419 14.09 -14.62 -17.76
N ILE A 420 13.04 -13.85 -17.43
CA ILE A 420 11.82 -13.71 -18.24
C ILE A 420 12.19 -13.25 -19.64
N TYR A 421 12.88 -12.09 -19.77
CA TYR A 421 13.21 -11.48 -21.06
C TYR A 421 14.10 -12.36 -21.95
N LYS A 422 15.09 -13.06 -21.38
CA LYS A 422 16.00 -13.95 -22.13
C LYS A 422 15.23 -15.09 -22.83
N HIS A 423 14.10 -15.52 -22.27
CA HIS A 423 13.29 -16.54 -22.90
C HIS A 423 12.55 -16.02 -24.15
N PHE A 424 12.40 -14.71 -24.33
CA PHE A 424 11.79 -14.11 -25.53
C PHE A 424 12.75 -13.99 -26.71
N ILE A 425 14.06 -13.90 -26.46
CA ILE A 425 15.06 -13.73 -27.51
C ILE A 425 15.43 -15.08 -28.15
N ARG A 426 15.11 -16.18 -27.48
CA ARG A 426 15.22 -17.54 -28.03
C ARG A 426 13.89 -17.94 -28.61
#